data_AF-A0A9Q4JEZ6-F1
#
_entry.id   AF-A0A9Q4JEZ6-F1
#
_cell.length_a   1.000
_cell.length_b   1.000
_cell.length_c   1.000
_cell.angle_alpha   90.00
_cell.angle_beta   90.00
_cell.angle_gamma   90.00
#
_symmetry.space_group_name_H-M   'P 1'
#
loop_
_entity.id
_entity.type
_entity.pdbx_description
1 polymer ?
#
loop_
_entity_poly.entity_id
_entity_poly.type
_entity_poly.pdbx_seq_one_letter_code
_entity_poly.pdbx_strand_id
1 'polypeptide(L)'
;MVFPVARHDLQEDFAGNAQELDRLKKFLSENLNIQGTSLKEVDIKGYASPEGSFDYNRSLAQRRTQTLSDYISRQYPALKNAPVYRTEGIGEDWEGLKSMVSGSTLVNRDEILFIIGHNERDTEREEAIRALDDGRSYRLLLEEFYPGLRRTTFSLSFDVRPYTVEELPEIFETKPECLSQHEMYQLAGLYASRGMSPLPVYERAYGQFPDDTVAILNYANALLKYGQDADGALRVLEPVTNDSRAFFPMAVAYNMKGDWRKAEELIKKAGMAQGKQKLSGEPEDGGNNQQIEM
;
A
#
# COMPACT_ATOMS: atom_id res chain seq x y z
N MET A 1 -6.66 -18.12 1.50
CA MET A 1 -7.27 -19.40 1.93
C MET A 1 -7.86 -20.11 0.72
N VAL A 2 -7.49 -21.38 0.52
CA VAL A 2 -7.96 -22.20 -0.60
C VAL A 2 -9.01 -23.18 -0.09
N PHE A 3 -10.15 -23.27 -0.76
CA PHE A 3 -11.20 -24.22 -0.41
C PHE A 3 -11.32 -25.29 -1.50
N PRO A 4 -11.62 -26.56 -1.15
CA PRO A 4 -11.91 -27.57 -2.16
C PRO A 4 -13.06 -27.13 -3.07
N VAL A 5 -13.06 -27.63 -4.31
CA VAL A 5 -14.10 -27.33 -5.30
C VAL A 5 -15.49 -27.60 -4.71
N ALA A 6 -16.41 -26.64 -4.88
CA ALA A 6 -17.78 -26.68 -4.37
C ALA A 6 -17.95 -26.80 -2.83
N ARG A 7 -16.87 -26.74 -2.04
CA ARG A 7 -16.92 -26.77 -0.57
C ARG A 7 -16.61 -25.41 0.04
N HIS A 8 -17.09 -25.23 1.27
CA HIS A 8 -16.88 -24.03 2.07
C HIS A 8 -16.26 -24.33 3.45
N ASP A 9 -16.07 -25.61 3.79
CA ASP A 9 -15.40 -26.01 5.02
C ASP A 9 -13.91 -25.60 4.97
N LEU A 10 -13.43 -24.92 6.01
CA LEU A 10 -12.02 -24.60 6.15
C LEU A 10 -11.27 -25.86 6.61
N GLN A 11 -10.40 -26.38 5.74
CA GLN A 11 -9.52 -27.52 6.01
C GLN A 11 -8.09 -27.03 6.15
N GLU A 12 -7.51 -27.07 7.35
CA GLU A 12 -6.17 -26.54 7.60
C GLU A 12 -5.09 -27.30 6.81
N ASP A 13 -5.27 -28.60 6.59
CA ASP A 13 -4.35 -29.49 5.87
C ASP A 13 -4.50 -29.43 4.34
N PHE A 14 -5.48 -28.69 3.82
CA PHE A 14 -5.74 -28.60 2.38
C PHE A 14 -4.94 -27.47 1.71
N ALA A 15 -4.24 -27.79 0.62
CA ALA A 15 -3.66 -26.83 -0.33
C ALA A 15 -2.85 -25.66 0.31
N GLY A 16 -2.09 -25.95 1.38
CA GLY A 16 -1.26 -24.95 2.06
C GLY A 16 -2.01 -24.03 3.03
N ASN A 17 -3.28 -24.30 3.32
CA ASN A 17 -4.10 -23.51 4.24
C ASN A 17 -3.47 -23.31 5.62
N ALA A 18 -2.77 -24.30 6.17
CA ALA A 18 -2.05 -24.15 7.44
C ALA A 18 -1.06 -22.98 7.38
N GLN A 19 -0.27 -22.89 6.32
CA GLN A 19 0.69 -21.80 6.14
C GLN A 19 -0.02 -20.45 5.98
N GLU A 20 -1.11 -20.39 5.22
CA GLU A 20 -1.88 -19.14 5.05
C GLU A 20 -2.59 -18.70 6.34
N LEU A 21 -3.09 -19.65 7.14
CA LEU A 21 -3.65 -19.36 8.47
C LEU A 21 -2.57 -18.87 9.43
N ASP A 22 -1.38 -19.45 9.40
CA ASP A 22 -0.27 -19.02 10.23
C ASP A 22 0.19 -17.60 9.85
N ARG A 23 0.22 -17.27 8.55
CA ARG A 23 0.45 -15.90 8.08
C ARG A 23 -0.62 -14.94 8.58
N LEU A 24 -1.90 -15.30 8.46
CA LEU A 24 -3.00 -14.48 8.95
C LEU A 24 -2.94 -14.29 10.48
N LYS A 25 -2.69 -15.36 11.23
CA LYS A 25 -2.51 -15.29 12.70
C LYS A 25 -1.35 -14.38 13.08
N LYS A 26 -0.22 -14.47 12.38
CA LYS A 26 0.94 -13.59 12.58
C LYS A 26 0.56 -12.14 12.33
N PHE A 27 -0.06 -11.84 11.19
CA PHE A 27 -0.56 -10.50 10.86
C PHE A 27 -1.50 -9.94 11.93
N LEU A 28 -2.47 -10.72 12.38
CA LEU A 28 -3.39 -10.31 13.44
C LEU A 28 -2.64 -10.01 14.74
N SER A 29 -1.71 -10.89 15.14
CA SER A 29 -0.93 -10.71 16.37
C SER A 29 -0.03 -9.47 16.34
N GLU A 30 0.52 -9.14 15.17
CA GLU A 30 1.42 -7.99 14.99
C GLU A 30 0.69 -6.66 14.87
N ASN A 31 -0.59 -6.67 14.46
CA ASN A 31 -1.33 -5.43 14.16
C ASN A 31 -2.46 -5.12 15.14
N LEU A 32 -2.97 -6.08 15.91
CA LEU A 32 -4.06 -5.79 16.87
C LEU A 32 -3.60 -5.07 18.14
N ASN A 33 -2.31 -5.09 18.45
CA ASN A 33 -1.76 -4.54 19.69
C ASN A 33 -0.75 -3.41 19.44
N ILE A 34 -0.98 -2.59 18.42
CA ILE A 34 -0.12 -1.43 18.15
C ILE A 34 -0.45 -0.32 19.14
N GLN A 35 0.57 0.17 19.86
CA GLN A 35 0.41 1.28 20.82
C GLN A 35 -0.21 2.51 20.15
N GLY A 36 -1.15 3.16 20.83
CA GLY A 36 -1.81 4.37 20.32
C GLY A 36 -2.81 4.13 19.20
N THR A 37 -3.09 2.87 18.84
CA THR A 37 -4.10 2.53 17.84
C THR A 37 -5.38 2.01 18.48
N SER A 38 -6.49 2.19 17.78
CA SER A 38 -7.78 1.60 18.11
C SER A 38 -8.39 0.99 16.85
N LEU A 39 -8.74 -0.29 16.92
CA LEU A 39 -9.34 -0.99 15.79
C LEU A 39 -10.70 -0.36 15.44
N LYS A 40 -10.82 0.12 14.20
CA LYS A 40 -11.99 0.82 13.68
C LYS A 40 -12.86 -0.06 12.80
N GLU A 41 -12.23 -0.77 11.88
CA GLU A 41 -12.92 -1.60 10.90
C GLU A 41 -12.18 -2.92 10.66
N VAL A 42 -12.96 -3.99 10.58
CA VAL A 42 -12.54 -5.28 10.05
C VAL A 42 -13.35 -5.56 8.79
N ASP A 43 -12.67 -5.74 7.67
CA ASP A 43 -13.31 -6.10 6.40
C ASP A 43 -12.76 -7.45 5.92
N ILE A 44 -13.67 -8.38 5.62
CA ILE A 44 -13.35 -9.71 5.13
C ILE A 44 -14.15 -9.92 3.85
N LYS A 45 -13.44 -10.02 2.72
CA LYS A 45 -14.07 -10.20 1.41
C LYS A 45 -13.65 -11.52 0.80
N GLY A 46 -14.62 -12.35 0.46
CA GLY A 46 -14.40 -13.61 -0.23
C GLY A 46 -14.74 -13.48 -1.70
N TYR A 47 -13.93 -14.17 -2.50
CA TYR A 47 -14.03 -14.16 -3.94
C TYR A 47 -14.08 -15.59 -4.49
N ALA A 48 -14.62 -15.70 -5.69
CA ALA A 48 -14.71 -16.92 -6.49
C ALA A 48 -14.04 -16.68 -7.84
N SER A 49 -13.62 -17.77 -8.47
CA SER A 49 -13.28 -17.80 -9.88
C SER A 49 -14.54 -17.66 -10.75
N PRO A 50 -14.44 -17.11 -11.97
CA PRO A 50 -15.54 -17.03 -12.93
C PRO A 50 -15.81 -18.39 -13.59
N GLU A 51 -16.34 -19.32 -12.81
CA GLU A 51 -16.74 -20.64 -13.25
C GLU A 51 -18.09 -21.03 -12.62
N GLY A 52 -19.11 -21.30 -13.43
CA GLY A 52 -20.45 -21.61 -12.94
C GLY A 52 -21.33 -20.36 -12.84
N SER A 53 -22.53 -20.49 -12.27
CA SER A 53 -23.46 -19.35 -12.25
C SER A 53 -23.06 -18.29 -11.23
N PHE A 54 -23.31 -17.02 -11.59
CA PHE A 54 -23.10 -15.87 -10.71
C PHE A 54 -23.68 -16.08 -9.29
N ASP A 55 -24.95 -16.49 -9.18
CA ASP A 55 -25.60 -16.71 -7.89
C ASP A 55 -24.92 -17.81 -7.06
N TYR A 56 -24.43 -18.86 -7.72
CA TYR A 56 -23.72 -19.95 -7.08
C TYR A 56 -22.36 -19.47 -6.56
N ASN A 57 -21.60 -18.76 -7.39
CA ASN A 57 -20.28 -18.24 -7.05
C ASN A 57 -20.33 -17.22 -5.92
N ARG A 58 -21.30 -16.29 -5.97
CA ARG A 58 -21.54 -15.34 -4.89
C ARG A 58 -21.93 -16.03 -3.58
N SER A 59 -22.86 -16.99 -3.64
CA SER A 59 -23.28 -17.73 -2.44
C SER A 59 -22.14 -18.57 -1.84
N LEU A 60 -21.29 -19.16 -2.69
CA LEU A 60 -20.14 -19.94 -2.26
C LEU A 60 -19.06 -19.05 -1.64
N ALA A 61 -18.77 -17.90 -2.27
CA ALA A 61 -17.87 -16.88 -1.72
C ALA A 61 -18.34 -16.44 -0.34
N GLN A 62 -19.62 -16.06 -0.18
CA GLN A 62 -20.17 -15.62 1.11
C GLN A 62 -20.00 -16.68 2.21
N ARG A 63 -20.30 -17.95 1.92
CA ARG A 63 -20.14 -19.02 2.92
C ARG A 63 -18.68 -19.20 3.32
N ARG A 64 -17.75 -19.17 2.37
CA ARG A 64 -16.30 -19.26 2.63
C ARG A 64 -15.80 -18.09 3.48
N THR A 65 -16.22 -16.87 3.16
CA THR A 65 -15.90 -15.68 3.95
C THR A 65 -16.41 -15.83 5.39
N GLN A 66 -17.65 -16.29 5.55
CA GLN A 66 -18.23 -16.49 6.89
C GLN A 66 -17.49 -17.56 7.69
N THR A 67 -17.15 -18.69 7.06
CA THR A 67 -16.38 -19.75 7.72
C THR A 67 -15.02 -19.25 8.19
N LEU A 68 -14.31 -18.46 7.37
CA LEU A 68 -13.04 -17.87 7.79
C LEU A 68 -13.22 -16.85 8.92
N SER A 69 -14.21 -15.94 8.79
CA SER A 69 -14.60 -14.97 9.82
C SER A 69 -14.85 -15.64 11.18
N ASP A 70 -15.62 -16.74 11.19
CA ASP A 70 -15.96 -17.47 12.40
C ASP A 70 -14.73 -18.16 13.00
N TYR A 71 -13.86 -18.72 12.16
CA TYR A 71 -12.62 -19.35 12.59
C TYR A 71 -11.69 -18.35 13.29
N ILE A 72 -11.43 -17.20 12.68
CA ILE A 72 -10.50 -16.21 13.22
C ILE A 72 -11.08 -15.44 14.41
N SER A 73 -12.37 -15.11 14.41
CA SER A 73 -12.97 -14.34 15.52
C SER A 73 -13.09 -15.15 16.81
N ARG A 74 -13.11 -16.49 16.73
CA ARG A 74 -12.98 -17.36 17.92
C ARG A 74 -11.60 -17.25 18.57
N GLN A 75 -10.56 -17.11 17.76
CA GLN A 75 -9.16 -17.02 18.24
C GLN A 75 -8.77 -15.59 18.61
N TYR A 76 -9.35 -14.60 17.92
CA TYR A 76 -9.13 -13.17 18.14
C TYR A 76 -10.47 -12.45 18.40
N PRO A 77 -11.08 -12.63 19.59
CA PRO A 77 -12.38 -12.04 19.91
C PRO A 77 -12.38 -10.50 19.82
N ALA A 78 -11.23 -9.86 20.03
CA ALA A 78 -11.06 -8.41 19.92
C ALA A 78 -11.47 -7.84 18.56
N LEU A 79 -11.38 -8.65 17.49
CA LEU A 79 -11.85 -8.24 16.16
C LEU A 79 -13.32 -7.83 16.15
N LYS A 80 -14.16 -8.51 16.96
CA LYS A 80 -15.60 -8.23 17.05
C LYS A 80 -15.91 -6.96 17.84
N ASN A 81 -14.92 -6.33 18.47
CA ASN A 81 -15.07 -5.06 19.16
C ASN A 81 -14.90 -3.86 18.21
N ALA A 82 -14.48 -4.09 16.96
CA ALA A 82 -14.40 -3.03 15.96
C ALA A 82 -15.79 -2.38 15.77
N PRO A 83 -15.87 -1.04 15.74
CA PRO A 83 -17.10 -0.33 15.40
C PRO A 83 -17.75 -0.82 14.10
N VAL A 84 -16.94 -1.22 13.12
CA VAL A 84 -17.39 -1.80 11.86
C VAL A 84 -16.78 -3.20 11.68
N TYR A 85 -17.63 -4.21 11.49
CA TYR A 85 -17.20 -5.58 11.17
C TYR A 85 -18.00 -6.09 9.97
N ARG A 86 -17.34 -6.24 8.82
CA ARG A 86 -17.96 -6.65 7.56
C ARG A 86 -17.43 -8.01 7.10
N THR A 87 -18.33 -8.79 6.53
CA THR A 87 -18.03 -10.12 6.00
C THR A 87 -18.88 -10.33 4.78
N GLU A 88 -18.26 -10.20 3.61
CA GLU A 88 -18.97 -10.18 2.34
C GLU A 88 -18.40 -11.21 1.36
N GLY A 89 -19.28 -11.91 0.65
CA GLY A 89 -18.95 -12.65 -0.56
C GLY A 89 -19.18 -11.77 -1.77
N ILE A 90 -18.11 -11.32 -2.40
CA ILE A 90 -18.16 -10.42 -3.56
C ILE A 90 -18.68 -11.17 -4.80
N GLY A 91 -18.34 -12.45 -4.94
CA GLY A 91 -18.61 -13.23 -6.14
C GLY A 91 -17.34 -13.36 -6.97
N GLU A 92 -17.43 -13.21 -8.28
CA GLU A 92 -16.32 -13.45 -9.20
C GLU A 92 -15.27 -12.33 -9.13
N ASP A 93 -13.99 -12.69 -9.01
CA ASP A 93 -12.87 -11.74 -8.89
C ASP A 93 -12.41 -11.20 -10.26
N TRP A 94 -13.25 -10.42 -10.93
CA TRP A 94 -12.93 -9.85 -12.24
C TRP A 94 -11.74 -8.88 -12.19
N GLU A 95 -11.61 -8.09 -11.11
CA GLU A 95 -10.46 -7.20 -10.92
C GLU A 95 -9.18 -7.99 -10.61
N GLY A 96 -9.25 -9.06 -9.82
CA GLY A 96 -8.14 -9.98 -9.61
C GLY A 96 -7.71 -10.65 -10.91
N LEU A 97 -8.66 -11.12 -11.72
CA LEU A 97 -8.36 -11.72 -13.03
C LEU A 97 -7.67 -10.70 -13.95
N LYS A 98 -8.21 -9.47 -14.03
CA LYS A 98 -7.63 -8.39 -14.81
C LYS A 98 -6.19 -8.09 -14.39
N SER A 99 -5.92 -8.03 -13.08
CA SER A 99 -4.58 -7.81 -12.54
C SER A 99 -3.61 -8.94 -12.92
N MET A 100 -4.00 -10.19 -12.71
CA MET A 100 -3.18 -11.36 -13.05
C MET A 100 -2.89 -11.44 -14.56
N VAL A 101 -3.91 -11.22 -15.40
CA VAL A 101 -3.75 -11.25 -16.86
C VAL A 101 -2.85 -10.10 -17.33
N SER A 102 -3.02 -8.89 -16.78
CA SER A 102 -2.19 -7.72 -17.15
C SER A 102 -0.69 -7.95 -16.92
N GLY A 103 -0.33 -8.68 -15.85
CA GLY A 103 1.06 -9.05 -15.56
C GLY A 103 1.57 -10.29 -16.29
N SER A 104 0.75 -10.95 -17.12
CA SER A 104 1.07 -12.23 -17.75
C SER A 104 1.68 -12.10 -19.15
N THR A 105 2.19 -13.22 -19.66
CA THR A 105 2.71 -13.38 -21.03
C THR A 105 1.73 -14.16 -21.92
N LEU A 106 0.44 -14.18 -21.58
CA LEU A 106 -0.60 -14.85 -22.37
C LEU A 106 -0.65 -14.33 -23.81
N VAL A 107 -0.86 -15.24 -24.77
CA VAL A 107 -0.95 -14.87 -26.19
C VAL A 107 -2.13 -13.92 -26.45
N ASN A 108 -3.31 -14.23 -25.89
CA ASN A 108 -4.52 -13.41 -26.03
C ASN A 108 -4.72 -12.46 -24.83
N ARG A 109 -3.63 -11.99 -24.22
CA ARG A 109 -3.71 -11.13 -23.03
C ARG A 109 -4.60 -9.91 -23.29
N ASP A 110 -4.34 -9.20 -24.38
CA ASP A 110 -4.99 -7.92 -24.65
C ASP A 110 -6.47 -8.12 -25.01
N GLU A 111 -6.82 -9.20 -25.70
CA GLU A 111 -8.20 -9.61 -25.97
C GLU A 111 -8.96 -9.96 -24.70
N ILE A 112 -8.34 -10.71 -23.77
CA ILE A 112 -8.97 -11.05 -22.49
C ILE A 112 -9.21 -9.78 -21.66
N LEU A 113 -8.23 -8.87 -21.58
CA LEU A 113 -8.38 -7.60 -20.88
C LEU A 113 -9.48 -6.74 -21.50
N PHE A 114 -9.55 -6.72 -22.83
CA PHE A 114 -10.63 -6.04 -23.55
C PHE A 114 -11.99 -6.63 -23.18
N ILE A 115 -12.15 -7.96 -23.19
CA ILE A 115 -13.40 -8.63 -22.81
C ILE A 115 -13.82 -8.24 -21.39
N ILE A 116 -12.90 -8.26 -20.42
CA ILE A 116 -13.18 -7.91 -19.03
C ILE A 116 -13.65 -6.45 -18.92
N GLY A 117 -12.97 -5.52 -19.60
CA GLY A 117 -13.27 -4.09 -19.51
C GLY A 117 -14.46 -3.63 -20.35
N HIS A 118 -14.78 -4.34 -21.44
CA HIS A 118 -15.84 -3.95 -22.37
C HIS A 118 -17.23 -4.45 -21.95
N ASN A 119 -17.31 -5.63 -21.33
CA ASN A 119 -18.59 -6.21 -20.93
C ASN A 119 -18.96 -5.78 -19.51
N GLU A 120 -20.22 -5.39 -19.32
CA GLU A 120 -20.73 -4.92 -18.04
C GLU A 120 -21.12 -6.08 -17.12
N ARG A 121 -21.68 -7.16 -17.70
CA ARG A 121 -22.18 -8.29 -16.92
C ARG A 121 -21.16 -9.42 -16.86
N ASP A 122 -21.01 -10.01 -15.68
CA ASP A 122 -20.12 -11.16 -15.44
C ASP A 122 -20.39 -12.32 -16.42
N THR A 123 -21.66 -12.60 -16.70
CA THR A 123 -22.05 -13.64 -17.67
C THR A 123 -21.56 -13.34 -19.08
N GLU A 124 -21.57 -12.08 -19.51
CA GLU A 124 -21.08 -11.68 -20.85
C GLU A 124 -19.56 -11.83 -20.94
N ARG A 125 -18.84 -11.47 -19.87
CA ARG A 125 -17.40 -11.67 -19.77
C ARG A 125 -17.04 -13.15 -19.88
N GLU A 126 -17.72 -13.99 -19.12
CA GLU A 126 -17.48 -15.44 -19.11
C GLU A 126 -17.80 -16.07 -20.48
N GLU A 127 -18.94 -15.75 -21.08
CA GLU A 127 -19.34 -16.24 -22.41
C GLU A 127 -18.34 -15.84 -23.49
N ALA A 128 -17.89 -14.58 -23.48
CA ALA A 128 -16.91 -14.07 -24.44
C ALA A 128 -15.54 -14.74 -24.28
N ILE A 129 -15.06 -14.95 -23.03
CA ILE A 129 -13.80 -15.67 -22.77
C ILE A 129 -13.91 -17.14 -23.19
N ARG A 130 -15.06 -17.80 -22.96
CA ARG A 130 -15.30 -19.19 -23.39
C ARG A 130 -15.32 -19.34 -24.91
N ALA A 131 -15.84 -18.33 -25.62
CA ALA A 131 -15.94 -18.31 -27.08
C ALA A 131 -14.63 -17.91 -27.77
N LEU A 132 -13.72 -17.24 -27.06
CA LEU A 132 -12.40 -16.88 -27.58
C LEU A 132 -11.64 -18.16 -27.98
N ASP A 133 -10.90 -18.09 -29.10
CA ASP A 133 -9.89 -19.05 -29.55
C ASP A 133 -10.20 -20.56 -29.39
N ASP A 134 -11.46 -20.97 -29.60
CA ASP A 134 -11.98 -22.33 -29.40
C ASP A 134 -11.83 -22.82 -27.94
N GLY A 135 -12.00 -21.89 -27.02
CA GLY A 135 -11.92 -22.06 -25.56
C GLY A 135 -10.53 -22.39 -25.04
N ARG A 136 -9.47 -22.20 -25.83
CA ARG A 136 -8.09 -22.49 -25.39
C ARG A 136 -7.67 -21.55 -24.26
N SER A 137 -7.97 -20.26 -24.42
CA SER A 137 -7.74 -19.23 -23.41
C SER A 137 -8.53 -19.52 -22.13
N TYR A 138 -9.81 -19.89 -22.26
CA TYR A 138 -10.61 -20.29 -21.09
C TYR A 138 -10.01 -21.48 -20.33
N ARG A 139 -9.57 -22.54 -21.03
CA ARG A 139 -8.93 -23.70 -20.38
C ARG A 139 -7.65 -23.33 -19.66
N LEU A 140 -6.83 -22.48 -20.27
CA LEU A 140 -5.60 -21.98 -19.66
C LEU A 140 -5.87 -21.13 -18.42
N LEU A 141 -6.83 -20.21 -18.48
CA LEU A 141 -7.25 -19.42 -17.33
C LEU A 141 -7.79 -20.32 -16.21
N LEU A 142 -8.58 -21.33 -16.55
CA LEU A 142 -9.13 -22.29 -15.58
C LEU A 142 -8.04 -23.07 -14.84
N GLU A 143 -6.99 -23.47 -15.55
CA GLU A 143 -5.89 -24.25 -14.99
C GLU A 143 -4.88 -23.39 -14.22
N GLU A 144 -4.51 -22.22 -14.74
CA GLU A 144 -3.37 -21.44 -14.23
C GLU A 144 -3.77 -20.20 -13.42
N PHE A 145 -4.93 -19.59 -13.68
CA PHE A 145 -5.31 -18.29 -13.10
C PHE A 145 -6.43 -18.40 -12.07
N TYR A 146 -7.51 -19.10 -12.42
CA TYR A 146 -8.71 -19.21 -11.59
C TYR A 146 -8.47 -19.79 -10.20
N PRO A 147 -7.54 -20.74 -9.98
CA PRO A 147 -7.21 -21.18 -8.63
C PRO A 147 -6.78 -20.03 -7.70
N GLY A 148 -6.07 -19.02 -8.21
CA GLY A 148 -5.64 -17.84 -7.45
C GLY A 148 -6.75 -16.84 -7.12
N LEU A 149 -7.85 -16.85 -7.90
CA LEU A 149 -9.01 -15.98 -7.69
C LEU A 149 -9.93 -16.46 -6.56
N ARG A 150 -9.82 -17.74 -6.18
CA ARG A 150 -10.56 -18.34 -5.06
C ARG A 150 -9.90 -17.92 -3.73
N ARG A 151 -9.95 -16.63 -3.41
CA ARG A 151 -9.27 -16.03 -2.26
C ARG A 151 -10.22 -15.34 -1.30
N THR A 152 -9.70 -15.04 -0.12
CA THR A 152 -10.34 -14.16 0.86
C THR A 152 -9.32 -13.12 1.24
N THR A 153 -9.68 -11.84 1.17
CA THR A 153 -8.86 -10.74 1.66
C THR A 153 -9.30 -10.36 3.07
N PHE A 154 -8.35 -9.89 3.87
CA PHE A 154 -8.59 -9.52 5.25
C PHE A 154 -7.90 -8.18 5.54
N SER A 155 -8.70 -7.15 5.80
CA SER A 155 -8.21 -5.78 5.99
C SER A 155 -8.60 -5.25 7.36
N LEU A 156 -7.66 -4.52 7.98
CA LEU A 156 -7.88 -3.85 9.26
C LEU A 156 -7.67 -2.35 9.07
N SER A 157 -8.61 -1.55 9.55
CA SER A 157 -8.44 -0.10 9.66
C SER A 157 -8.35 0.30 11.12
N PHE A 158 -7.44 1.22 11.41
CA PHE A 158 -7.18 1.70 12.76
C PHE A 158 -7.33 3.22 12.82
N ASP A 159 -7.91 3.71 13.90
CA ASP A 159 -7.72 5.10 14.31
C ASP A 159 -6.40 5.18 15.10
N VAL A 160 -5.50 6.05 14.67
CA VAL A 160 -4.21 6.30 15.33
C VAL A 160 -4.30 7.64 16.05
N ARG A 161 -4.14 7.64 17.37
CA ARG A 161 -4.06 8.91 18.09
C ARG A 161 -2.70 9.56 17.88
N PRO A 162 -2.60 10.90 18.03
CA PRO A 162 -1.30 11.55 18.08
C PRO A 162 -0.41 10.94 19.19
N TYR A 163 0.85 10.72 18.86
CA TYR A 163 1.90 10.25 19.73
C TYR A 163 2.61 11.42 20.41
N THR A 164 3.04 11.21 21.65
CA THR A 164 3.91 12.19 22.33
C THR A 164 5.33 12.07 21.81
N VAL A 165 6.14 13.12 21.97
CA VAL A 165 7.55 13.15 21.52
C VAL A 165 8.37 12.00 22.12
N GLU A 166 8.02 11.58 23.33
CA GLU A 166 8.66 10.47 24.05
C GLU A 166 8.36 9.10 23.43
N GLU A 167 7.18 8.93 22.81
CA GLU A 167 6.76 7.68 22.16
C GLU A 167 7.38 7.51 20.77
N LEU A 168 7.67 8.63 20.08
CA LEU A 168 8.09 8.64 18.67
C LEU A 168 9.25 7.70 18.35
N PRO A 169 10.35 7.63 19.14
CA PRO A 169 11.45 6.73 18.81
C PRO A 169 11.04 5.26 18.82
N GLU A 170 10.22 4.82 19.78
CA GLU A 170 9.79 3.43 19.87
C GLU A 170 8.80 3.06 18.76
N ILE A 171 7.85 3.95 18.47
CA ILE A 171 6.91 3.75 17.35
C ILE A 171 7.66 3.74 16.02
N PHE A 172 8.67 4.60 15.83
CA PHE A 172 9.47 4.61 14.62
C PHE A 172 10.23 3.29 14.38
N GLU A 173 10.74 2.66 15.43
CA GLU A 173 11.45 1.38 15.31
C GLU A 173 10.51 0.19 15.09
N THR A 174 9.29 0.26 15.64
CA THR A 174 8.38 -0.89 15.68
C THR A 174 7.28 -0.85 14.61
N LYS A 175 6.65 0.31 14.44
CA LYS A 175 5.50 0.57 13.56
C LYS A 175 5.54 1.99 12.97
N PRO A 176 6.59 2.35 12.20
CA PRO A 176 6.76 3.70 11.70
C PRO A 176 5.65 4.16 10.76
N GLU A 177 4.93 3.20 10.13
CA GLU A 177 3.73 3.50 9.37
C GLU A 177 2.73 4.31 10.20
N CYS A 178 2.56 4.05 11.50
CA CYS A 178 1.60 4.77 12.33
C CYS A 178 1.94 6.24 12.56
N LEU A 179 3.17 6.69 12.27
CA LEU A 179 3.54 8.08 12.43
C LEU A 179 2.98 8.95 11.31
N SER A 180 2.38 10.06 11.69
CA SER A 180 2.10 11.15 10.77
C SER A 180 3.39 11.80 10.28
N GLN A 181 3.31 12.51 9.14
CA GLN A 181 4.44 13.27 8.63
C GLN A 181 4.94 14.31 9.65
N HIS A 182 4.01 14.98 10.35
CA HIS A 182 4.34 15.95 11.38
C HIS A 182 5.15 15.31 12.53
N GLU A 183 4.73 14.15 13.02
CA GLU A 183 5.43 13.40 14.06
C GLU A 183 6.82 12.92 13.61
N MET A 184 6.94 12.46 12.35
CA MET A 184 8.27 12.15 11.80
C MET A 184 9.19 13.38 11.80
N TYR A 185 8.67 14.58 11.54
CA TYR A 185 9.49 15.79 11.60
C TYR A 185 9.85 16.22 13.03
N GLN A 186 8.95 16.01 13.99
CA GLN A 186 9.27 16.17 15.41
C GLN A 186 10.38 15.21 15.84
N LEU A 187 10.30 13.94 15.42
CA LEU A 187 11.33 12.93 15.70
C LEU A 187 12.68 13.28 15.06
N ALA A 188 12.67 13.74 13.81
CA ALA A 188 13.87 14.21 13.12
C ALA A 188 14.53 15.39 13.87
N GLY A 189 13.73 16.34 14.35
CA GLY A 189 14.20 17.44 15.19
C GLY A 189 14.80 16.96 16.52
N LEU A 190 14.15 15.99 17.17
CA LEU A 190 14.64 15.35 18.38
C LEU A 190 16.01 14.69 18.14
N TYR A 191 16.17 13.91 17.07
CA TYR A 191 17.44 13.28 16.71
C TYR A 191 18.53 14.33 16.48
N ALA A 192 18.24 15.35 15.67
CA ALA A 192 19.20 16.43 15.39
C ALA A 192 19.64 17.16 16.67
N SER A 193 18.71 17.47 17.58
CA SER A 193 19.02 18.11 18.87
C SER A 193 19.90 17.27 19.80
N ARG A 194 19.84 15.93 19.65
CA ARG A 194 20.68 14.96 20.37
C ARG A 194 21.99 14.66 19.64
N GLY A 195 22.28 15.34 18.53
CA GLY A 195 23.46 15.07 17.70
C GLY A 195 23.39 13.76 16.91
N MET A 196 22.21 13.16 16.81
CA MET A 196 21.95 11.97 16.01
C MET A 196 21.59 12.36 14.57
N SER A 197 21.78 11.43 13.63
CA SER A 197 21.37 11.63 12.24
C SER A 197 19.85 11.45 12.10
N PRO A 198 19.11 12.46 11.60
CA PRO A 198 17.69 12.32 11.28
C PRO A 198 17.45 11.65 9.90
N LEU A 199 18.51 11.24 9.19
CA LEU A 199 18.41 10.67 7.84
C LEU A 199 17.43 9.49 7.76
N PRO A 200 17.45 8.49 8.67
CA PRO A 200 16.51 7.37 8.59
C PRO A 200 15.05 7.82 8.70
N VAL A 201 14.78 8.86 9.49
CA VAL A 201 13.43 9.39 9.70
C VAL A 201 12.92 10.05 8.42
N TYR A 202 13.77 10.84 7.76
CA TYR A 202 13.41 11.46 6.48
C TYR A 202 13.31 10.45 5.33
N GLU A 203 14.15 9.42 5.32
CA GLU A 203 14.03 8.31 4.38
C GLU A 203 12.68 7.61 4.51
N ARG A 204 12.28 7.30 5.75
CA ARG A 204 10.97 6.71 6.02
C ARG A 204 9.82 7.62 5.61
N ALA A 205 9.91 8.91 5.92
CA ALA A 205 8.92 9.90 5.52
C ALA A 205 8.80 10.00 3.99
N TYR A 206 9.92 9.99 3.26
CA TYR A 206 9.91 9.96 1.79
C TYR A 206 9.28 8.67 1.25
N GLY A 207 9.59 7.51 1.83
CA GLY A 207 8.97 6.24 1.42
C GLY A 207 7.47 6.18 1.65
N GLN A 208 6.97 6.81 2.73
CA GLN A 208 5.56 6.80 3.10
C GLN A 208 4.74 7.93 2.46
N PHE A 209 5.37 9.06 2.14
CA PHE A 209 4.77 10.22 1.50
C PHE A 209 5.55 10.60 0.22
N PRO A 210 5.62 9.70 -0.78
CA PRO A 210 6.54 9.84 -1.92
C PRO A 210 6.24 11.03 -2.83
N ASP A 211 4.97 11.46 -2.90
CA ASP A 211 4.54 12.60 -3.73
C ASP A 211 4.57 13.93 -2.96
N ASP A 212 4.85 13.91 -1.65
CA ASP A 212 4.90 15.13 -0.86
C ASP A 212 6.22 15.88 -1.08
N THR A 213 6.09 17.13 -1.54
CA THR A 213 7.26 17.95 -1.87
C THR A 213 8.13 18.24 -0.64
N VAL A 214 7.55 18.37 0.56
CA VAL A 214 8.31 18.63 1.78
C VAL A 214 9.11 17.40 2.20
N ALA A 215 8.53 16.20 2.10
CA ALA A 215 9.22 14.93 2.34
C ALA A 215 10.40 14.74 1.38
N ILE A 216 10.18 14.99 0.08
CA ILE A 216 11.23 14.95 -0.96
C ILE A 216 12.39 15.89 -0.60
N LEU A 217 12.09 17.16 -0.33
CA LEU A 217 13.10 18.18 -0.02
C LEU A 217 13.86 17.86 1.27
N ASN A 218 13.15 17.41 2.32
CA ASN A 218 13.76 17.07 3.60
C ASN A 218 14.70 15.87 3.48
N TYR A 219 14.29 14.82 2.77
CA TYR A 219 15.13 13.65 2.55
C TYR A 219 16.36 13.98 1.69
N ALA A 220 16.22 14.76 0.61
CA ALA A 220 17.36 15.20 -0.19
C ALA A 220 18.36 16.03 0.63
N ASN A 221 17.88 16.97 1.46
CA ASN A 221 18.75 17.73 2.36
C ASN A 221 19.45 16.84 3.39
N ALA A 222 18.75 15.82 3.90
CA ALA A 222 19.33 14.87 4.83
C ALA A 222 20.42 14.00 4.17
N LEU A 223 20.20 13.55 2.93
CA LEU A 223 21.21 12.84 2.13
C LEU A 223 22.46 13.69 1.92
N LEU A 224 22.32 14.98 1.62
CA LEU A 224 23.47 15.88 1.46
C LEU A 224 24.22 16.11 2.76
N LYS A 225 23.50 16.42 3.85
CA LYS A 225 24.11 16.82 5.12
C LYS A 225 24.66 15.64 5.90
N TYR A 226 23.88 14.57 6.04
CA TYR A 226 24.20 13.42 6.90
C TYR A 226 24.70 12.22 6.10
N GLY A 227 24.11 11.96 4.93
CA GLY A 227 24.50 10.84 4.07
C GLY A 227 25.74 11.10 3.22
N GLN A 228 26.09 12.38 3.01
CA GLN A 228 27.11 12.81 2.04
C GLN A 228 26.85 12.24 0.61
N ASP A 229 25.58 11.99 0.26
CA ASP A 229 25.17 11.39 -1.01
C ASP A 229 24.53 12.43 -1.94
N ALA A 230 25.37 13.08 -2.75
CA ALA A 230 24.94 14.05 -3.74
C ALA A 230 24.16 13.43 -4.90
N ASP A 231 24.50 12.20 -5.29
CA ASP A 231 23.82 11.50 -6.40
C ASP A 231 22.42 11.04 -5.99
N GLY A 232 22.27 10.50 -4.78
CA GLY A 232 20.97 10.18 -4.19
C GLY A 232 20.09 11.41 -4.04
N ALA A 233 20.64 12.51 -3.51
CA ALA A 233 19.89 13.75 -3.38
C ALA A 233 19.36 14.27 -4.73
N LEU A 234 20.18 14.24 -5.80
CA LEU A 234 19.73 14.66 -7.13
C LEU A 234 18.65 13.74 -7.71
N ARG A 235 18.72 12.42 -7.49
CA ARG A 235 17.65 11.49 -7.89
C ARG A 235 16.34 11.80 -7.16
N VAL A 236 16.40 11.98 -5.85
CA VAL A 236 15.21 12.30 -5.03
C VAL A 236 14.58 13.63 -5.46
N LEU A 237 15.40 14.62 -5.85
CA LEU A 237 14.91 15.94 -6.28
C LEU A 237 14.35 15.99 -7.70
N GLU A 238 14.50 14.94 -8.51
CA GLU A 238 14.05 14.92 -9.91
C GLU A 238 12.59 15.38 -10.10
N PRO A 239 11.61 14.89 -9.30
CA PRO A 239 10.20 15.25 -9.48
C PRO A 239 9.91 16.72 -9.15
N VAL A 240 10.77 17.37 -8.37
CA VAL A 240 10.56 18.73 -7.83
C VAL A 240 11.58 19.73 -8.38
N THR A 241 12.22 19.44 -9.52
CA THR A 241 13.22 20.32 -10.16
C THR A 241 12.69 21.71 -10.53
N ASN A 242 11.36 21.87 -10.66
CA ASN A 242 10.70 23.15 -10.91
C ASN A 242 10.29 23.90 -9.63
N ASP A 243 10.35 23.25 -8.46
CA ASP A 243 10.11 23.92 -7.18
C ASP A 243 11.33 24.75 -6.80
N SER A 244 11.12 26.03 -6.49
CA SER A 244 12.21 26.93 -6.13
C SER A 244 13.01 26.50 -4.90
N ARG A 245 12.38 25.74 -3.98
CA ARG A 245 13.02 25.21 -2.77
C ARG A 245 14.03 24.11 -3.10
N ALA A 246 13.94 23.48 -4.27
CA ALA A 246 14.88 22.45 -4.72
C ALA A 246 16.20 23.03 -5.23
N PHE A 247 16.22 24.30 -5.68
CA PHE A 247 17.41 24.89 -6.31
C PHE A 247 18.63 24.91 -5.39
N PHE A 248 18.44 25.25 -4.11
CA PHE A 248 19.56 25.30 -3.17
C PHE A 248 20.12 23.91 -2.84
N PRO A 249 19.31 22.90 -2.45
CA PRO A 249 19.78 21.52 -2.31
C PRO A 249 20.47 20.98 -3.57
N MET A 250 19.92 21.21 -4.76
CA MET A 250 20.56 20.81 -6.02
C MET A 250 21.92 21.48 -6.21
N ALA A 251 22.04 22.78 -5.88
CA ALA A 251 23.32 23.48 -5.97
C ALA A 251 24.37 22.87 -5.04
N VAL A 252 23.99 22.54 -3.81
CA VAL A 252 24.87 21.85 -2.84
C VAL A 252 25.32 20.50 -3.39
N ALA A 253 24.41 19.73 -4.00
CA ALA A 253 24.74 18.45 -4.63
C ALA A 253 25.77 18.60 -5.76
N TYR A 254 25.56 19.54 -6.70
CA TYR A 254 26.51 19.79 -7.79
C TYR A 254 27.85 20.32 -7.28
N ASN A 255 27.85 21.14 -6.23
CA ASN A 255 29.04 21.61 -5.56
C ASN A 255 29.85 20.46 -4.96
N MET A 256 29.20 19.52 -4.25
CA MET A 256 29.84 18.30 -3.73
C MET A 256 30.44 17.43 -4.84
N LYS A 257 29.82 17.42 -6.04
CA LYS A 257 30.31 16.71 -7.22
C LYS A 257 31.38 17.47 -8.02
N GLY A 258 31.72 18.70 -7.64
CA GLY A 258 32.71 19.54 -8.32
C GLY A 258 32.20 20.29 -9.57
N ASP A 259 30.89 20.28 -9.84
CA ASP A 259 30.28 21.09 -10.91
C ASP A 259 29.90 22.48 -10.40
N TRP A 260 30.93 23.29 -10.15
CA TRP A 260 30.81 24.63 -9.56
C TRP A 260 29.97 25.58 -10.42
N ARG A 261 30.06 25.43 -11.76
CA ARG A 261 29.30 26.27 -12.69
C ARG A 261 27.80 26.04 -12.53
N LYS A 262 27.38 24.77 -12.52
CA LYS A 262 25.97 24.43 -12.33
C LYS A 262 25.47 24.79 -10.93
N ALA A 263 26.31 24.62 -9.91
CA ALA A 263 26.01 25.06 -8.56
C ALA A 263 25.75 26.59 -8.50
N GLU A 264 26.60 27.40 -9.11
CA GLU A 264 26.45 28.87 -9.14
C GLU A 264 25.16 29.30 -9.88
N GLU A 265 24.86 28.67 -11.02
CA GLU A 265 23.61 28.92 -11.77
C GLU A 265 22.37 28.66 -10.90
N LEU A 266 22.36 27.56 -10.13
CA LEU A 266 21.26 27.18 -9.25
C LEU A 266 21.14 28.11 -8.03
N ILE A 267 22.26 28.55 -7.44
CA ILE A 267 22.26 29.53 -6.34
C ILE A 267 21.62 30.85 -6.80
N LYS A 268 21.96 31.33 -8.00
CA LYS A 268 21.35 32.55 -8.57
C LYS A 268 19.83 32.39 -8.71
N LYS A 269 19.37 31.24 -9.20
CA LYS A 269 17.92 30.93 -9.30
C LYS A 269 17.25 30.89 -7.92
N ALA A 270 17.89 30.28 -6.92
CA ALA A 270 17.37 30.22 -5.55
C ALA A 270 17.19 31.63 -4.94
N GLY A 271 18.19 32.50 -5.09
CA GLY A 271 18.12 33.88 -4.60
C GLY A 271 16.99 34.70 -5.22
N MET A 272 16.74 34.54 -6.53
CA MET A 272 15.63 35.21 -7.22
C MET A 272 14.26 34.75 -6.73
N ALA A 273 14.11 33.47 -6.34
CA ALA A 273 12.84 32.93 -5.88
C ALA A 273 12.49 33.35 -4.44
N GLN A 274 13.47 33.40 -3.53
CA GLN A 274 13.25 33.87 -2.15
C GLN A 274 12.76 35.32 -2.08
N GLY A 275 13.18 36.17 -3.02
CA GLY A 275 12.68 37.53 -3.16
C GLY A 275 11.18 37.62 -3.51
N LYS A 276 10.61 36.60 -4.15
CA LYS A 276 9.19 36.53 -4.52
C LYS A 276 8.31 35.88 -3.45
N GLN A 277 8.83 34.91 -2.71
CA GLN A 277 8.07 34.12 -1.71
C GLN A 277 7.76 34.90 -0.43
N LYS A 278 8.55 35.93 -0.09
CA LYS A 278 8.31 36.83 1.06
C LYS A 278 7.00 37.63 1.00
N LEU A 279 6.19 37.45 -0.04
CA LEU A 279 4.94 38.17 -0.29
C LEU A 279 3.66 37.35 -0.01
N SER A 280 3.75 36.08 0.43
CA SER A 280 2.57 35.23 0.67
C SER A 280 2.82 34.08 1.67
N GLY A 281 2.40 34.20 2.94
CA GLY A 281 2.22 33.09 3.91
C GLY A 281 0.73 32.72 4.02
N GLU A 282 0.25 31.57 4.52
CA GLU A 282 0.68 30.53 5.48
C GLU A 282 0.02 29.15 5.12
N PRO A 283 0.35 28.00 5.76
CA PRO A 283 -0.33 26.70 5.53
C PRO A 283 -1.25 26.22 6.69
N GLU A 284 -2.32 25.49 6.34
CA GLU A 284 -3.27 24.80 7.24
C GLU A 284 -2.87 23.34 7.52
N ASP A 285 -3.36 22.82 8.66
CA ASP A 285 -3.04 21.52 9.28
C ASP A 285 -4.14 20.46 9.01
N GLY A 286 -3.79 19.19 8.83
CA GLY A 286 -4.71 18.10 8.48
C GLY A 286 -4.30 16.75 9.07
N GLY A 287 -5.22 16.10 9.79
CA GLY A 287 -5.00 14.80 10.45
C GLY A 287 -5.03 13.59 9.49
N ASN A 288 -4.34 12.50 9.88
CA ASN A 288 -4.15 11.27 9.07
C ASN A 288 -5.04 10.10 9.53
N ASN A 289 -5.45 9.25 8.56
CA ASN A 289 -6.19 8.00 8.72
C ASN A 289 -5.43 6.90 7.96
N GLN A 290 -5.27 5.68 8.52
CA GLN A 290 -4.45 4.63 7.90
C GLN A 290 -5.14 3.27 7.81
N GLN A 291 -4.92 2.60 6.67
CA GLN A 291 -5.45 1.28 6.34
C GLN A 291 -4.30 0.30 6.17
N ILE A 292 -4.37 -0.85 6.83
CA ILE A 292 -3.37 -1.92 6.75
C ILE A 292 -4.05 -3.16 6.17
N GLU A 293 -3.50 -3.67 5.06
CA GLU A 293 -4.08 -4.79 4.31
C GLU A 293 -3.15 -6.01 4.31
N MET A 294 -3.75 -7.20 4.24
CA MET A 294 -3.09 -8.47 3.94
C MET A 294 -3.78 -9.20 2.80
#